data_AF-A0A8C7M639-F1
#
_entry.id   AF-A0A8C7M639-F1
#
_cell.length_a   1.000
_cell.length_b   1.000
_cell.length_c   1.000
_cell.angle_alpha   90.00
_cell.angle_beta   90.00
_cell.angle_gamma   90.00
#
_symmetry.space_group_name_H-M   'P 1'
#
loop_
_entity.id
_entity.type
_entity.pdbx_description
1 polymer ?
#
loop_
_entity_poly.entity_id
_entity_poly.type
_entity_poly.pdbx_seq_one_letter_code
_entity_poly.pdbx_strand_id
1 'polypeptide(L)'
;MPEEEEAATAATNADGVVGLEEPKKMTREDWRKKKELEEQRKLGNAPAEVDEEGKDINPHIPQYISSVPWYIDPSKRPTLKHQRPQEERQQQFSSIEEWYKRGVQEKAISTKFRKGACDNCGAMTHKKKDCLERPRKVGAKFTGNGMAPDEHSQISLDLDYDGKRDRWNGYDPEDHMRIVEEYAKVDQAKQTLKSQKLHEELASGKLTDQAVSHQIFSHSCEQNSEDEDEDKYADDIDMPGQNFDSKRRITVRNLRIREDIAKYLRNLDPDSAYYDPKTRAMRENPYQNTGMVPEDVGFAGDNFVRYSGDTVTMAQTQLFAWEAYDKGSEVHLQADPTKLELLHQSFKVKKEDFKDKQKETILDKYGGEEHLDAPPRELLLAQTEDYVEYSRHGAVLKGQEKAVARSKYEEDVLIQNHACIWGSYWREGCWGFKCCHSMVKQSYCTGEAGIKTMVSILLIIIFSPPDEMIDGEKLKEKKKKKKKQKKKKHGSDSSDSEEDEEKKKQKLNKALAAEDMRLKQVEEMMKVDERKRKYNSLQEIKEPTEEEMEAFRMKRSREDDPMANFLELGQ
;
A
#
# COMPACT_ATOMS: atom_id res chain seq x y z
N MET A 1 -68.54 -3.52 10.41
CA MET A 1 -69.35 -3.99 11.55
C MET A 1 -68.52 -3.79 12.81
N PRO A 2 -69.11 -3.19 13.84
CA PRO A 2 -68.55 -2.02 14.50
C PRO A 2 -68.43 -2.21 16.03
N GLU A 3 -67.95 -1.14 16.67
CA GLU A 3 -68.24 -0.69 18.04
C GLU A 3 -67.72 -1.52 19.22
N GLU A 4 -66.84 -0.93 20.04
CA GLU A 4 -67.30 -0.16 21.20
C GLU A 4 -66.20 0.82 21.69
N GLU A 5 -66.59 2.09 21.76
CA GLU A 5 -65.92 3.17 22.48
C GLU A 5 -66.20 3.04 23.98
N GLU A 6 -65.24 3.37 24.85
CA GLU A 6 -65.56 4.05 26.10
C GLU A 6 -64.62 5.22 26.33
N ALA A 7 -65.22 6.41 26.32
CA ALA A 7 -64.62 7.68 26.69
C ALA A 7 -64.48 7.79 28.21
N ALA A 8 -63.32 8.23 28.68
CA ALA A 8 -63.14 8.70 30.05
C ALA A 8 -62.72 10.18 30.02
N THR A 9 -63.62 10.99 30.55
CA THR A 9 -63.62 12.45 30.63
C THR A 9 -62.49 13.04 31.47
N ALA A 10 -62.09 14.25 31.08
CA ALA A 10 -61.13 15.12 31.75
C ALA A 10 -61.44 15.40 33.23
N ALA A 11 -60.39 15.37 34.05
CA ALA A 11 -60.33 16.10 35.32
C ALA A 11 -59.01 16.89 35.36
N THR A 12 -59.10 18.18 35.07
CA THR A 12 -58.07 19.17 35.36
C THR A 12 -57.95 19.34 36.87
N ASN A 13 -56.91 18.79 37.47
CA ASN A 13 -56.48 19.18 38.82
C ASN A 13 -55.26 20.08 38.70
N ALA A 14 -55.54 21.38 38.71
CA ALA A 14 -54.59 22.39 39.15
C ALA A 14 -54.56 22.33 40.69
N ASP A 15 -53.48 21.81 41.25
CA ASP A 15 -52.87 22.38 42.45
C ASP A 15 -51.48 21.76 42.65
N GLY A 16 -50.47 22.62 42.61
CA GLY A 16 -49.09 22.25 42.82
C GLY A 16 -48.82 21.98 44.29
N VAL A 17 -48.61 20.71 44.63
CA VAL A 17 -47.67 20.26 45.67
C VAL A 17 -47.21 18.87 45.26
N VAL A 18 -46.02 18.77 44.67
CA VAL A 18 -45.36 17.48 44.49
C VAL A 18 -44.90 17.06 45.88
N GLY A 19 -45.69 16.17 46.50
CA GLY A 19 -45.40 15.64 47.82
C GLY A 19 -44.00 15.02 47.85
N LEU A 20 -43.17 15.48 48.78
CA LEU A 20 -41.94 14.82 49.17
C LEU A 20 -42.30 13.45 49.75
N GLU A 21 -42.30 12.40 48.93
CA GLU A 21 -42.39 11.03 49.42
C GLU A 21 -41.15 10.74 50.28
N GLU A 22 -41.35 10.69 51.60
CA GLU A 22 -40.33 10.27 52.54
C GLU A 22 -39.79 8.86 52.16
N PRO A 23 -38.48 8.61 52.33
CA PRO A 23 -37.88 7.35 51.90
C PRO A 23 -38.46 6.18 52.70
N LYS A 24 -39.37 5.43 52.07
CA LYS A 24 -39.85 4.14 52.61
C LYS A 24 -38.63 3.27 52.92
N LYS A 25 -38.54 2.80 54.17
CA LYS A 25 -37.49 1.86 54.60
C LYS A 25 -37.57 0.62 53.70
N MET A 26 -36.57 0.44 52.85
CA MET A 26 -36.40 -0.73 51.99
C MET A 26 -36.64 -2.02 52.79
N THR A 27 -37.53 -2.89 52.32
CA THR A 27 -37.72 -4.19 52.97
C THR A 27 -36.49 -5.08 52.73
N ARG A 28 -36.26 -6.09 53.59
CA ARG A 28 -35.13 -7.03 53.44
C ARG A 28 -35.16 -7.74 52.10
N GLU A 29 -36.36 -8.01 51.58
CA GLU A 29 -36.58 -8.66 50.30
C GLU A 29 -36.19 -7.73 49.15
N ASP A 30 -36.56 -6.45 49.21
CA ASP A 30 -36.17 -5.47 48.20
C ASP A 30 -34.66 -5.22 48.18
N TRP A 31 -33.99 -5.28 49.34
CA TRP A 31 -32.53 -5.20 49.41
C TRP A 31 -31.85 -6.39 48.76
N ARG A 32 -32.35 -7.61 49.02
CA ARG A 32 -31.87 -8.83 48.34
C ARG A 32 -32.09 -8.75 46.84
N LYS A 33 -33.29 -8.34 46.40
CA LYS A 33 -33.61 -8.14 44.98
C LYS A 33 -32.67 -7.12 44.33
N LYS A 34 -32.38 -5.98 44.97
CA LYS A 34 -31.43 -4.98 44.42
C LYS A 34 -30.00 -5.53 44.32
N LYS A 35 -29.54 -6.26 45.34
CA LYS A 35 -28.23 -6.93 45.33
C LYS A 35 -28.12 -7.97 44.20
N GLU A 36 -29.12 -8.83 44.08
CA GLU A 36 -29.18 -9.85 43.04
C GLU A 36 -29.26 -9.21 41.65
N LEU A 37 -30.06 -8.16 41.48
CA LEU A 37 -30.16 -7.41 40.23
C LEU A 37 -28.82 -6.73 39.90
N GLU A 38 -28.12 -6.16 40.88
CA GLU A 38 -26.75 -5.61 40.70
C GLU A 38 -25.74 -6.69 40.28
N GLU A 39 -25.82 -7.89 40.86
CA GLU A 39 -24.99 -9.03 40.46
C GLU A 39 -25.32 -9.49 39.04
N GLN A 40 -26.59 -9.60 38.68
CA GLN A 40 -27.03 -9.93 37.31
C GLN A 40 -26.60 -8.85 36.30
N ARG A 41 -26.61 -7.57 36.70
CA ARG A 41 -26.10 -6.47 35.89
C ARG A 41 -24.59 -6.55 35.68
N LYS A 42 -23.83 -6.88 36.72
CA LYS A 42 -22.38 -7.10 36.63
C LYS A 42 -22.04 -8.32 35.78
N LEU A 43 -22.93 -9.31 35.74
CA LEU A 43 -22.83 -10.46 34.84
C LEU A 43 -23.29 -10.15 33.40
N GLY A 44 -23.83 -8.95 33.14
CA GLY A 44 -24.33 -8.53 31.83
C GLY A 44 -25.67 -9.16 31.43
N ASN A 45 -26.38 -9.80 32.36
CA ASN A 45 -27.66 -10.46 32.11
C ASN A 45 -28.87 -9.53 32.32
N ALA A 46 -28.69 -8.44 33.08
CA ALA A 46 -29.72 -7.43 33.31
C ALA A 46 -29.26 -6.06 32.77
N PRO A 47 -30.19 -5.22 32.28
CA PRO A 47 -29.85 -3.89 31.76
C PRO A 47 -29.33 -2.97 32.87
N ALA A 48 -28.45 -2.04 32.50
CA ALA A 48 -27.88 -1.04 33.39
C ALA A 48 -28.94 -0.14 34.04
N GLU A 49 -28.56 0.56 35.10
CA GLU A 49 -29.41 1.63 35.64
C GLU A 49 -29.35 2.82 34.70
N VAL A 50 -30.49 3.35 34.28
CA VAL A 50 -30.57 4.54 33.42
C VAL A 50 -30.72 5.77 34.31
N ASP A 51 -29.91 6.79 34.08
CA ASP A 51 -30.01 8.07 34.76
C ASP A 51 -31.17 8.93 34.20
N GLU A 52 -31.36 10.12 34.77
CA GLU A 52 -32.38 11.07 34.30
C GLU A 52 -32.07 11.72 32.92
N GLU A 53 -30.83 11.62 32.43
CA GLU A 53 -30.42 12.06 31.08
C GLU A 53 -30.59 10.92 30.05
N GLY A 54 -31.04 9.73 30.47
CA GLY A 54 -31.15 8.55 29.61
C GLY A 54 -29.83 7.82 29.38
N LYS A 55 -28.78 8.10 30.17
CA LYS A 55 -27.47 7.45 30.09
C LYS A 55 -27.37 6.28 31.04
N ASP A 56 -26.71 5.23 30.58
CA ASP A 56 -26.49 4.02 31.35
C ASP A 56 -25.38 4.20 32.39
N ILE A 57 -25.69 3.94 33.65
CA ILE A 57 -24.73 3.85 34.75
C ILE A 57 -24.10 2.47 34.72
N ASN A 58 -22.79 2.43 34.44
CA ASN A 58 -22.04 1.20 34.40
C ASN A 58 -22.14 0.44 35.74
N PRO A 59 -22.68 -0.81 35.76
CA PRO A 59 -22.86 -1.61 36.97
C PRO A 59 -21.57 -1.97 37.73
N HIS A 60 -20.42 -1.84 37.07
CA HIS A 60 -19.11 -2.06 37.69
C HIS A 60 -18.60 -0.85 38.47
N ILE A 61 -19.28 0.31 38.40
CA ILE A 61 -18.98 1.45 39.28
C ILE A 61 -19.33 1.04 40.71
N PRO A 62 -18.39 1.12 41.67
CA PRO A 62 -18.67 0.70 43.03
C PRO A 62 -19.76 1.58 43.66
N GLN A 63 -20.59 0.96 44.50
CA GLN A 63 -21.81 1.55 45.05
C GLN A 63 -21.59 2.91 45.73
N TYR A 64 -20.45 3.15 46.38
CA TYR A 64 -20.16 4.42 47.06
C TYR A 64 -19.92 5.60 46.09
N ILE A 65 -19.55 5.32 44.84
CA ILE A 65 -19.39 6.36 43.80
C ILE A 65 -20.74 6.65 43.15
N SER A 66 -21.51 5.61 42.80
CA SER A 66 -22.81 5.75 42.15
C SER A 66 -23.92 6.21 43.09
N SER A 67 -23.81 5.94 44.40
CA SER A 67 -24.78 6.41 45.38
C SER A 67 -24.73 7.93 45.49
N VAL A 68 -25.86 8.58 45.21
CA VAL A 68 -26.05 10.01 45.41
C VAL A 68 -26.27 10.28 46.90
N PRO A 69 -25.41 11.08 47.56
CA PRO A 69 -25.62 11.51 48.94
C PRO A 69 -26.89 12.37 49.09
N TRP A 70 -27.48 12.30 50.28
CA TRP A 70 -28.76 12.96 50.61
C TRP A 70 -28.74 14.49 50.47
N TYR A 71 -27.56 15.12 50.58
CA TYR A 71 -27.39 16.57 50.52
C TYR A 71 -27.32 17.11 49.08
N ILE A 72 -27.22 16.23 48.08
CA ILE A 72 -27.41 16.60 46.67
C ILE A 72 -28.87 16.37 46.30
N ASP A 73 -29.33 15.12 46.45
CA ASP A 73 -30.73 14.75 46.20
C ASP A 73 -31.28 13.87 47.33
N PRO A 74 -32.35 14.30 48.03
CA PRO A 74 -32.95 13.50 49.10
C PRO A 74 -33.61 12.20 48.57
N SER A 75 -34.02 12.21 47.29
CA SER A 75 -34.72 11.11 46.63
C SER A 75 -33.81 9.95 46.21
N LYS A 76 -32.48 10.07 46.36
CA LYS A 76 -31.46 9.04 46.01
C LYS A 76 -31.72 8.38 44.64
N ARG A 77 -32.05 9.20 43.65
CA ARG A 77 -32.22 8.72 42.27
C ARG A 77 -30.85 8.25 41.75
N PRO A 78 -30.80 7.19 40.93
CA PRO A 78 -29.55 6.73 40.34
C PRO A 78 -29.06 7.77 39.32
N THR A 79 -28.06 8.56 39.68
CA THR A 79 -27.42 9.56 38.80
C THR A 79 -25.95 9.70 39.17
N LEU A 80 -25.12 10.05 38.19
CA LEU A 80 -23.69 10.30 38.37
C LEU A 80 -23.35 11.81 38.33
N LYS A 81 -24.36 12.69 38.37
CA LYS A 81 -24.19 14.15 38.29
C LYS A 81 -23.35 14.72 39.43
N HIS A 82 -23.45 14.18 40.64
CA HIS A 82 -22.65 14.64 41.80
C HIS A 82 -21.15 14.37 41.67
N GLN A 83 -20.75 13.47 40.78
CA GLN A 83 -19.34 13.20 40.47
C GLN A 83 -18.79 14.09 39.36
N ARG A 84 -19.64 14.87 38.68
CA ARG A 84 -19.16 15.87 37.71
C ARG A 84 -18.44 17.02 38.45
N PRO A 85 -17.50 17.70 37.77
CA PRO A 85 -16.78 18.82 38.38
C PRO A 85 -17.73 19.88 38.96
N GLN A 86 -17.61 20.15 40.27
CA GLN A 86 -18.47 21.09 41.00
C GLN A 86 -18.14 22.54 40.64
N GLU A 87 -19.16 23.38 40.41
CA GLU A 87 -19.01 24.79 40.07
C GLU A 87 -18.18 25.57 41.11
N GLU A 88 -18.36 25.29 42.40
CA GLU A 88 -17.60 25.94 43.49
C GLU A 88 -16.09 25.67 43.45
N ARG A 89 -15.68 24.51 42.90
CA ARG A 89 -14.27 24.15 42.76
C ARG A 89 -13.67 24.59 41.43
N GLN A 90 -14.52 24.91 40.45
CA GLN A 90 -14.09 25.41 39.16
C GLN A 90 -13.67 26.87 39.31
N GLN A 91 -12.36 27.09 39.25
CA GLN A 91 -11.81 28.45 39.18
C GLN A 91 -12.12 29.02 37.79
N GLN A 92 -12.62 30.26 37.77
CA GLN A 92 -12.83 30.99 36.52
C GLN A 92 -11.50 31.61 36.11
N PHE A 93 -10.91 31.09 35.04
CA PHE A 93 -9.66 31.61 34.49
C PHE A 93 -9.93 32.62 33.37
N SER A 94 -9.07 33.63 33.26
CA SER A 94 -9.06 34.54 32.11
C SER A 94 -8.70 33.79 30.83
N SER A 95 -9.30 34.20 29.72
CA SER A 95 -9.07 33.60 28.41
C SER A 95 -7.66 33.91 27.87
N ILE A 96 -7.18 33.13 26.88
CA ILE A 96 -5.82 33.30 26.32
C ILE A 96 -5.60 34.66 25.65
N GLU A 97 -6.67 35.28 25.14
CA GLU A 97 -6.63 36.59 24.49
C GLU A 97 -6.57 37.74 25.52
N GLU A 98 -6.97 37.48 26.77
CA GLU A 98 -6.99 38.48 27.83
C GLU A 98 -5.61 38.61 28.49
N TRP A 99 -4.90 39.67 28.11
CA TRP A 99 -3.66 40.05 28.76
C TRP A 99 -3.70 41.49 29.29
N TYR A 100 -2.74 41.81 30.15
CA TYR A 100 -2.53 43.16 30.67
C TYR A 100 -2.36 44.15 29.51
N LYS A 101 -3.10 45.27 29.59
CA LYS A 101 -3.01 46.33 28.59
C LYS A 101 -1.67 47.04 28.72
N ARG A 102 -0.77 46.81 27.77
CA ARG A 102 0.54 47.49 27.70
C ARG A 102 0.40 48.83 26.98
N GLY A 103 1.28 49.77 27.32
CA GLY A 103 1.28 51.13 26.74
C GLY A 103 0.43 52.15 27.50
N VAL A 104 0.45 53.38 27.01
CA VAL A 104 -0.26 54.54 27.59
C VAL A 104 -1.58 54.79 26.88
N GLN A 105 -2.53 55.46 27.53
CA GLN A 105 -3.77 55.85 26.87
C GLN A 105 -3.49 57.02 25.92
N GLU A 106 -3.79 56.86 24.63
CA GLU A 106 -3.69 57.92 23.61
C GLU A 106 -4.82 58.96 23.69
N LYS A 107 -5.34 59.22 24.90
CA LYS A 107 -6.31 60.29 25.12
C LYS A 107 -5.59 61.64 25.16
N ALA A 108 -6.34 62.70 24.87
CA ALA A 108 -5.82 64.07 24.92
C ALA A 108 -5.06 64.34 26.23
N ILE A 109 -3.79 64.72 26.09
CA ILE A 109 -2.88 64.98 27.20
C ILE A 109 -3.42 66.16 28.02
N SER A 110 -3.49 65.99 29.34
CA SER A 110 -3.86 67.09 30.23
C SER A 110 -2.78 68.15 30.22
N THR A 111 -3.12 69.39 29.88
CA THR A 111 -2.18 70.53 29.96
C THR A 111 -2.09 71.13 31.37
N LYS A 112 -2.95 70.68 32.29
CA LYS A 112 -3.01 71.15 33.68
C LYS A 112 -2.74 70.00 34.65
N PHE A 113 -2.05 70.34 35.74
CA PHE A 113 -1.83 69.41 36.85
C PHE A 113 -3.15 69.10 37.56
N ARG A 114 -3.45 67.82 37.73
CA ARG A 114 -4.66 67.34 38.42
C ARG A 114 -4.32 67.03 39.87
N LYS A 115 -5.23 67.33 40.80
CA LYS A 115 -5.03 67.02 42.22
C LYS A 115 -5.00 65.51 42.41
N GLY A 116 -3.93 64.98 43.03
CA GLY A 116 -3.71 63.55 43.19
C GLY A 116 -2.80 62.92 42.13
N ALA A 117 -2.39 63.69 41.11
CA ALA A 117 -1.40 63.25 40.13
C ALA A 117 0.01 63.17 40.74
N CYS A 118 0.86 62.39 40.09
CA CYS A 118 2.28 62.29 40.40
C CYS A 118 2.95 63.68 40.31
N ASP A 119 3.60 64.09 41.41
CA ASP A 119 4.30 65.38 41.47
C ASP A 119 5.44 65.54 40.44
N ASN A 120 5.95 64.42 39.87
CA ASN A 120 7.04 64.41 38.89
C ASN A 120 6.54 64.58 37.45
N CYS A 121 5.68 63.68 36.97
CA CYS A 121 5.24 63.59 35.57
C CYS A 121 3.80 64.07 35.32
N GLY A 122 2.96 64.14 36.35
CA GLY A 122 1.57 64.58 36.22
C GLY A 122 0.54 63.51 35.83
N ALA A 123 0.93 62.23 35.72
CA ALA A 123 -0.01 61.11 35.54
C ALA A 123 -0.77 60.78 36.84
N MET A 124 -2.02 60.31 36.73
CA MET A 124 -2.88 59.98 37.87
C MET A 124 -2.75 58.53 38.37
N THR A 125 -2.10 57.64 37.61
CA THR A 125 -2.11 56.19 37.86
C THR A 125 -1.11 55.75 38.93
N HIS A 126 -0.03 56.51 39.16
CA HIS A 126 1.03 56.15 40.09
C HIS A 126 1.49 57.33 40.96
N LYS A 127 2.23 57.02 42.03
CA LYS A 127 2.83 58.01 42.95
C LYS A 127 4.24 58.41 42.50
N LYS A 128 4.78 59.50 43.05
CA LYS A 128 6.15 59.99 42.72
C LYS A 128 7.25 58.93 42.88
N LYS A 129 7.13 58.02 43.85
CA LYS A 129 8.14 56.98 44.11
C LYS A 129 8.20 55.91 43.02
N ASP A 130 7.06 55.58 42.44
CA ASP A 130 6.89 54.52 41.44
C ASP A 130 6.81 55.11 40.02
N CYS A 131 7.32 56.33 39.84
CA CYS A 131 7.24 57.05 38.57
C CYS A 131 8.24 56.48 37.56
N LEU A 132 7.74 56.11 36.39
CA LEU A 132 8.54 55.57 35.28
C LEU A 132 9.34 56.65 34.55
N GLU A 133 8.96 57.93 34.71
CA GLU A 133 9.72 59.03 34.16
C GLU A 133 10.91 59.43 35.04
N ARG A 134 11.96 59.90 34.37
CA ARG A 134 13.16 60.42 35.03
C ARG A 134 12.80 61.47 36.10
N PRO A 135 13.30 61.36 37.34
CA PRO A 135 13.05 62.34 38.38
C PRO A 135 13.49 63.76 37.99
N ARG A 136 12.54 64.69 37.93
CA ARG A 136 12.77 66.10 37.59
C ARG A 136 13.04 66.91 38.87
N LYS A 137 13.92 67.92 38.78
CA LYS A 137 14.28 68.78 39.92
C LYS A 137 13.11 69.62 40.45
N VAL A 138 12.28 70.14 39.54
CA VAL A 138 11.14 71.02 39.89
C VAL A 138 9.80 70.28 39.76
N GLY A 139 9.70 69.21 38.95
CA GLY A 139 8.49 68.37 38.83
C GLY A 139 7.30 69.06 38.14
N ALA A 140 6.41 68.27 37.53
CA ALA A 140 5.24 68.75 36.79
C ALA A 140 4.22 69.51 37.67
N LYS A 141 4.19 69.26 38.98
CA LYS A 141 3.31 69.95 39.94
C LYS A 141 3.52 71.47 39.97
N PHE A 142 4.78 71.90 39.87
CA PHE A 142 5.14 73.31 40.03
C PHE A 142 5.38 74.01 38.69
N THR A 143 5.81 73.28 37.65
CA THR A 143 6.08 73.87 36.32
C THR A 143 4.91 73.80 35.36
N GLY A 144 3.95 72.87 35.56
CA GLY A 144 2.86 72.65 34.62
C GLY A 144 3.28 72.09 33.24
N ASN A 145 4.57 71.88 33.01
CA ASN A 145 5.14 71.54 31.72
C ASN A 145 5.53 70.06 31.63
N GLY A 146 5.29 69.46 30.46
CA GLY A 146 5.63 68.07 30.15
C GLY A 146 4.81 67.06 30.94
N MET A 147 3.48 67.08 30.77
CA MET A 147 2.56 66.13 31.40
C MET A 147 2.57 64.80 30.65
N ALA A 148 2.76 63.70 31.38
CA ALA A 148 2.66 62.37 30.81
C ALA A 148 1.18 61.98 30.58
N PRO A 149 0.86 61.20 29.53
CA PRO A 149 -0.44 60.56 29.40
C PRO A 149 -0.66 59.54 30.54
N ASP A 150 -1.93 59.33 30.89
CA ASP A 150 -2.30 58.37 31.93
C ASP A 150 -2.13 56.92 31.42
N GLU A 151 -1.68 56.01 32.30
CA GLU A 151 -1.54 54.58 31.97
C GLU A 151 -2.91 53.87 31.94
N HIS A 152 -2.98 52.67 31.35
CA HIS A 152 -4.18 51.84 31.41
C HIS A 152 -4.42 51.28 32.82
N SER A 153 -5.68 51.27 33.25
CA SER A 153 -6.08 50.50 34.43
C SER A 153 -5.94 49.00 34.14
N GLN A 154 -5.10 48.32 34.91
CA GLN A 154 -4.85 46.89 34.74
C GLN A 154 -6.01 46.07 35.30
N ILE A 155 -6.38 45.00 34.58
CA ILE A 155 -7.39 44.03 35.00
C ILE A 155 -6.72 43.03 35.94
N SER A 156 -7.41 42.54 36.96
CA SER A 156 -6.94 41.40 37.75
C SER A 156 -7.18 40.12 36.95
N LEU A 157 -6.11 39.56 36.38
CA LEU A 157 -6.16 38.32 35.61
C LEU A 157 -5.86 37.13 36.51
N ASP A 158 -6.82 36.21 36.60
CA ASP A 158 -6.63 34.92 37.25
C ASP A 158 -6.29 33.89 36.18
N LEU A 159 -5.02 33.56 36.08
CA LEU A 159 -4.49 32.61 35.10
C LEU A 159 -4.00 31.32 35.77
N ASP A 160 -4.04 30.25 35.00
CA ASP A 160 -3.45 28.95 35.31
C ASP A 160 -1.93 29.04 35.52
N TYR A 161 -1.33 27.94 36.02
CA TYR A 161 0.12 27.84 36.16
C TYR A 161 0.85 28.03 34.83
N ASP A 162 0.37 27.38 33.77
CA ASP A 162 0.91 27.50 32.42
C ASP A 162 0.61 28.89 31.85
N GLY A 163 -0.62 29.38 32.03
CA GLY A 163 -1.02 30.72 31.58
C GLY A 163 -0.17 31.84 32.18
N LYS A 164 0.23 31.77 33.46
CA LYS A 164 1.13 32.77 34.07
C LYS A 164 2.55 32.73 33.52
N ARG A 165 2.99 31.59 33.01
CA ARG A 165 4.37 31.33 32.59
C ARG A 165 4.53 31.25 31.08
N ASP A 166 3.45 31.41 30.34
CA ASP A 166 3.52 31.43 28.90
C ASP A 166 4.39 32.62 28.46
N ARG A 167 5.43 32.27 27.70
CA ARG A 167 6.40 33.22 27.17
C ARG A 167 5.74 34.16 26.16
N TRP A 168 4.67 33.70 25.52
CA TRP A 168 3.98 34.40 24.46
C TRP A 168 2.74 35.18 24.93
N ASN A 169 2.64 35.47 26.24
CA ASN A 169 1.59 36.31 26.79
C ASN A 169 1.61 37.73 26.21
N GLY A 170 0.48 38.13 25.61
CA GLY A 170 0.33 39.41 24.92
C GLY A 170 1.05 39.47 23.58
N TYR A 171 1.20 38.33 22.90
CA TYR A 171 1.71 38.27 21.54
C TYR A 171 0.65 38.74 20.54
N ASP A 172 0.98 39.76 19.75
CA ASP A 172 0.14 40.23 18.66
C ASP A 172 0.34 39.33 17.42
N PRO A 173 -0.69 38.65 16.90
CA PRO A 173 -0.56 37.78 15.72
C PRO A 173 -0.03 38.50 14.47
N GLU A 174 -0.25 39.81 14.37
CA GLU A 174 0.25 40.65 13.28
C GLU A 174 1.78 40.73 13.24
N ASP A 175 2.47 40.62 14.38
CA ASP A 175 3.93 40.61 14.41
C ASP A 175 4.51 39.36 13.72
N HIS A 176 3.72 38.28 13.57
CA HIS A 176 4.10 37.11 12.79
C HIS A 176 4.32 37.44 11.31
N MET A 177 3.64 38.46 10.77
CA MET A 177 3.82 38.91 9.39
C MET A 177 5.25 39.38 9.10
N ARG A 178 5.96 39.94 10.09
CA ARG A 178 7.37 40.32 9.92
C ARG A 178 8.25 39.11 9.60
N ILE A 179 7.98 37.96 10.21
CA ILE A 179 8.68 36.71 9.92
C ILE A 179 8.37 36.26 8.50
N VAL A 180 7.10 36.32 8.08
CA VAL A 180 6.70 35.99 6.70
C VAL A 180 7.43 36.88 5.68
N GLU A 181 7.55 38.19 5.95
CA GLU A 181 8.31 39.12 5.11
C GLU A 181 9.81 38.81 5.04
N GLU A 182 10.41 38.39 6.16
CA GLU A 182 11.81 37.93 6.20
C GLU A 182 12.01 36.70 5.32
N TYR A 183 11.15 35.69 5.45
CA TYR A 183 11.20 34.49 4.61
C TYR A 183 10.97 34.82 3.13
N ALA A 184 10.06 35.74 2.82
CA ALA A 184 9.85 36.20 1.44
C ALA A 184 11.12 36.84 0.83
N LYS A 185 11.86 37.66 1.59
CA LYS A 185 13.15 38.22 1.17
C LYS A 185 14.21 37.14 0.97
N VAL A 186 14.24 36.16 1.88
CA VAL A 186 15.17 35.02 1.79
C VAL A 186 14.89 34.20 0.53
N ASP A 187 13.63 33.96 0.18
CA ASP A 187 13.28 33.19 -1.01
C ASP A 187 13.56 33.96 -2.31
N GLN A 188 13.35 35.28 -2.33
CA GLN A 188 13.80 36.15 -3.43
C GLN A 188 15.33 36.07 -3.60
N ALA A 189 16.09 36.14 -2.51
CA ALA A 189 17.54 36.01 -2.55
C ALA A 189 18.01 34.61 -3.02
N LYS A 190 17.31 33.54 -2.62
CA LYS A 190 17.57 32.19 -3.14
C LYS A 190 17.30 32.11 -4.64
N GLN A 191 16.23 32.73 -5.12
CA GLN A 191 15.88 32.75 -6.54
C GLN A 191 16.92 33.53 -7.36
N THR A 192 17.39 34.68 -6.87
CA THR A 192 18.45 35.45 -7.55
C THR A 192 19.79 34.73 -7.52
N LEU A 193 20.14 34.04 -6.43
CA LEU A 193 21.35 33.22 -6.40
C LEU A 193 21.28 32.03 -7.36
N LYS A 194 20.10 31.39 -7.48
CA LYS A 194 19.89 30.34 -8.48
C LYS A 194 20.01 30.89 -9.90
N SER A 195 19.40 32.04 -10.19
CA SER A 195 19.49 32.65 -11.53
C SER A 195 20.90 33.13 -11.88
N GLN A 196 21.63 33.70 -10.92
CA GLN A 196 23.05 34.07 -11.08
C GLN A 196 23.91 32.85 -11.37
N LYS A 197 23.73 31.75 -10.63
CA LYS A 197 24.46 30.49 -10.91
C LYS A 197 24.16 29.94 -12.29
N LEU A 198 22.89 29.90 -12.71
CA LEU A 198 22.51 29.47 -14.06
C LEU A 198 23.12 30.40 -15.13
N HIS A 199 23.14 31.71 -14.88
CA HIS A 199 23.74 32.67 -15.80
C HIS A 199 25.27 32.54 -15.86
N GLU A 200 25.94 32.28 -14.74
CA GLU A 200 27.38 31.99 -14.67
C GLU A 200 27.70 30.65 -15.37
N GLU A 201 26.86 29.63 -15.23
CA GLU A 201 26.99 28.36 -15.94
C GLU A 201 26.86 28.55 -17.46
N LEU A 202 25.86 29.33 -17.90
CA LEU A 202 25.69 29.74 -19.31
C LEU A 202 26.90 30.55 -19.81
N ALA A 203 27.41 31.49 -19.01
CA ALA A 203 28.55 32.33 -19.37
C ALA A 203 29.90 31.57 -19.35
N SER A 204 30.04 30.56 -18.49
CA SER A 204 31.24 29.73 -18.36
C SER A 204 31.42 28.71 -19.49
N GLY A 205 30.46 28.64 -20.42
CA GLY A 205 30.59 27.86 -21.65
C GLY A 205 30.55 26.34 -21.47
N LYS A 206 30.23 25.82 -20.28
CA LYS A 206 30.06 24.37 -20.05
C LYS A 206 28.83 23.77 -20.77
N LEU A 207 28.03 24.59 -21.44
CA LEU A 207 26.85 24.20 -22.21
C LEU A 207 27.07 24.10 -23.73
N THR A 208 28.31 24.12 -24.24
CA THR A 208 28.54 23.93 -25.69
C THR A 208 28.49 22.48 -26.16
N ASP A 209 28.50 21.48 -25.27
CA ASP A 209 28.30 20.06 -25.64
C ASP A 209 26.83 19.59 -25.43
N GLN A 210 25.95 20.45 -24.91
CA GLN A 210 24.53 20.14 -24.63
C GLN A 210 23.54 21.03 -25.40
N ALA A 211 24.01 21.80 -26.38
CA ALA A 211 23.21 22.79 -27.11
C ALA A 211 22.88 22.38 -28.56
N VAL A 212 22.90 21.08 -28.89
CA VAL A 212 22.40 20.56 -30.19
C VAL A 212 20.98 19.96 -30.08
N SER A 213 20.38 19.84 -28.89
CA SER A 213 19.04 19.27 -28.71
C SER A 213 17.90 20.27 -28.45
N HIS A 214 18.16 21.59 -28.35
CA HIS A 214 17.16 22.57 -27.89
C HIS A 214 16.71 23.60 -28.94
N GLN A 215 16.70 23.22 -30.22
CA GLN A 215 16.05 24.02 -31.27
C GLN A 215 14.94 23.20 -31.92
N ILE A 216 13.77 23.14 -31.28
CA ILE A 216 12.40 23.09 -31.85
C ILE A 216 11.46 22.88 -30.65
N PHE A 217 10.98 23.94 -30.00
CA PHE A 217 9.64 23.91 -29.38
C PHE A 217 9.14 25.33 -29.04
N SER A 218 8.61 26.01 -30.05
CA SER A 218 7.63 27.08 -29.85
C SER A 218 6.76 27.20 -31.11
N HIS A 219 5.93 26.18 -31.39
CA HIS A 219 4.56 26.38 -31.86
C HIS A 219 3.77 25.05 -32.01
N SER A 220 2.57 25.01 -31.43
CA SER A 220 1.36 24.24 -31.80
C SER A 220 1.29 22.70 -31.71
N CYS A 221 0.22 22.24 -31.03
CA CYS A 221 -0.78 21.27 -31.50
C CYS A 221 -0.30 19.87 -31.95
N GLU A 222 -0.74 18.87 -31.16
CA GLU A 222 -1.02 17.46 -31.51
C GLU A 222 0.09 16.57 -32.13
N GLN A 223 0.21 15.38 -31.52
CA GLN A 223 0.48 14.07 -32.15
C GLN A 223 1.88 13.43 -31.96
N ASN A 224 1.90 12.42 -31.08
CA ASN A 224 2.64 11.14 -31.08
C ASN A 224 4.07 11.06 -31.67
N SER A 225 5.06 10.77 -30.81
CA SER A 225 6.20 9.89 -31.13
C SER A 225 6.94 9.41 -29.86
N GLU A 226 6.56 8.21 -29.42
CA GLU A 226 7.34 7.08 -28.85
C GLU A 226 8.69 7.34 -28.13
N ASP A 227 8.66 7.21 -26.79
CA ASP A 227 9.38 6.21 -25.96
C ASP A 227 10.89 5.96 -26.18
N GLU A 228 11.81 6.91 -25.91
CA GLU A 228 13.21 6.49 -25.68
C GLU A 228 14.12 7.38 -24.79
N ASP A 229 13.68 8.53 -24.26
CA ASP A 229 14.56 9.45 -23.52
C ASP A 229 14.09 9.86 -22.10
N GLU A 230 13.04 9.22 -21.54
CA GLU A 230 12.47 9.62 -20.24
C GLU A 230 13.23 9.04 -19.01
N ASP A 231 13.97 7.94 -19.19
CA ASP A 231 14.66 7.25 -18.09
C ASP A 231 15.95 7.96 -17.63
N LYS A 232 16.56 8.80 -18.47
CA LYS A 232 17.85 9.43 -18.15
C LYS A 232 17.74 10.62 -17.21
N TYR A 233 16.57 11.23 -17.12
CA TYR A 233 16.28 12.34 -16.19
C TYR A 233 15.62 11.87 -14.89
N ALA A 234 15.20 10.61 -14.81
CA ALA A 234 14.60 10.04 -13.60
C ALA A 234 15.65 9.66 -12.54
N ASP A 235 16.86 9.30 -12.95
CA ASP A 235 17.95 8.89 -12.04
C ASP A 235 18.55 10.06 -11.22
N ASP A 236 18.41 11.31 -11.70
CA ASP A 236 18.96 12.50 -11.04
C ASP A 236 17.98 13.19 -10.07
N ILE A 237 16.74 12.68 -9.95
CA ILE A 237 15.77 13.18 -8.97
C ILE A 237 16.06 12.47 -7.64
N ASP A 238 16.79 13.17 -6.76
CA ASP A 238 17.03 12.73 -5.39
C ASP A 238 15.70 12.43 -4.69
N MET A 239 15.43 11.15 -4.44
CA MET A 239 14.16 10.67 -3.90
C MET A 239 13.88 11.37 -2.57
N PRO A 240 12.83 12.21 -2.46
CA PRO A 240 12.63 13.05 -1.30
C PRO A 240 12.38 12.20 -0.06
N GLY A 241 13.28 12.29 0.93
CA GLY A 241 13.15 11.63 2.23
C GLY A 241 14.24 10.61 2.56
N GLN A 242 15.20 10.38 1.67
CA GLN A 242 16.34 9.51 1.95
C GLN A 242 17.52 10.33 2.51
N ASN A 243 17.45 10.70 3.79
CA ASN A 243 18.57 11.37 4.44
C ASN A 243 19.79 10.42 4.49
N PHE A 244 20.80 10.69 3.65
CA PHE A 244 22.08 9.99 3.69
C PHE A 244 22.89 10.51 4.89
N ASP A 245 22.70 9.92 6.06
CA ASP A 245 23.51 10.23 7.24
C ASP A 245 24.91 9.61 7.07
N SER A 246 25.85 10.44 6.62
CA SER A 246 27.24 10.10 6.32
C SER A 246 28.01 9.52 7.52
N LYS A 247 27.49 9.67 8.75
CA LYS A 247 28.09 9.07 9.97
C LYS A 247 27.66 7.63 10.22
N ARG A 248 26.54 7.17 9.66
CA ARG A 248 25.95 5.85 9.99
C ARG A 248 25.93 4.87 8.83
N ARG A 249 26.34 5.25 7.62
CA ARG A 249 26.37 4.38 6.41
C ARG A 249 25.09 3.53 6.22
N ILE A 250 23.96 4.02 6.74
CA ILE A 250 22.64 3.41 6.68
C ILE A 250 21.71 4.51 6.17
N THR A 251 21.03 4.27 5.06
CA THR A 251 19.97 5.16 4.59
C THR A 251 18.73 4.89 5.42
N VAL A 252 18.31 5.87 6.22
CA VAL A 252 17.06 5.79 6.97
C VAL A 252 15.93 6.08 5.98
N ARG A 253 15.53 5.06 5.21
CA ARG A 253 14.28 5.14 4.45
C ARG A 253 13.13 5.06 5.43
N ASN A 254 12.11 5.89 5.25
CA ASN A 254 10.86 5.72 5.98
C ASN A 254 10.25 4.38 5.55
N LEU A 255 10.06 3.44 6.50
CA LEU A 255 9.50 2.11 6.20
C LEU A 255 8.02 2.18 5.78
N ARG A 256 7.34 3.28 6.11
CA ARG A 256 5.94 3.49 5.74
C ARG A 256 5.88 3.96 4.29
N ILE A 257 5.23 3.14 3.47
CA ILE A 257 4.80 3.45 2.10
C ILE A 257 3.83 4.63 2.18
N ARG A 258 4.08 5.70 1.41
CA ARG A 258 3.33 6.96 1.48
C ARG A 258 2.06 6.91 0.62
N GLU A 259 2.09 6.10 -0.41
CA GLU A 259 1.01 5.80 -1.35
C GLU A 259 -0.16 5.11 -0.63
N ASP A 260 0.14 4.29 0.38
CA ASP A 260 -0.85 3.57 1.17
C ASP A 260 -1.47 4.45 2.27
N ILE A 261 -2.69 4.92 2.02
CA ILE A 261 -3.49 5.66 2.99
C ILE A 261 -3.91 4.72 4.13
N ALA A 262 -3.61 5.10 5.37
CA ALA A 262 -4.05 4.37 6.56
C ALA A 262 -5.59 4.31 6.63
N LYS A 263 -6.13 3.18 7.09
CA LYS A 263 -7.58 2.92 7.10
C LYS A 263 -8.39 4.04 7.77
N TYR A 264 -7.96 4.51 8.95
CA TYR A 264 -8.65 5.58 9.71
C TYR A 264 -8.51 6.99 9.12
N LEU A 265 -7.63 7.20 8.15
CA LEU A 265 -7.52 8.49 7.43
C LEU A 265 -8.37 8.51 6.16
N ARG A 266 -9.06 7.41 5.87
CA ARG A 266 -9.84 7.28 4.65
C ARG A 266 -11.11 8.13 4.71
N ASN A 267 -11.73 8.21 5.88
CA ASN A 267 -12.76 9.18 6.21
C ASN A 267 -12.42 9.81 7.58
N LEU A 268 -12.41 11.14 7.67
CA LEU A 268 -12.08 11.88 8.89
C LEU A 268 -13.31 12.19 9.75
N ASP A 269 -14.51 11.90 9.25
CA ASP A 269 -15.73 12.02 10.02
C ASP A 269 -15.69 11.03 11.20
N PRO A 270 -15.93 11.48 12.45
CA PRO A 270 -15.82 10.64 13.64
C PRO A 270 -16.83 9.49 13.65
N ASP A 271 -17.96 9.66 12.96
CA ASP A 271 -19.07 8.70 12.89
C ASP A 271 -19.00 7.78 11.66
N SER A 272 -17.88 7.77 10.93
CA SER A 272 -17.74 7.01 9.68
C SER A 272 -17.67 5.49 9.90
N ALA A 273 -16.50 4.97 10.24
CA ALA A 273 -16.28 3.55 10.51
C ALA A 273 -15.29 3.37 11.65
N TYR A 274 -15.63 2.49 12.59
CA TYR A 274 -14.76 2.22 13.72
C TYR A 274 -13.48 1.49 13.29
N TYR A 275 -12.35 2.11 13.58
CA TYR A 275 -11.02 1.52 13.44
C TYR A 275 -10.50 1.11 14.83
N ASP A 276 -10.20 -0.18 15.00
CA ASP A 276 -9.53 -0.64 16.21
C ASP A 276 -8.00 -0.48 16.06
N PRO A 277 -7.36 0.47 16.78
CA PRO A 277 -5.91 0.67 16.68
C PRO A 277 -5.09 -0.48 17.23
N LYS A 278 -5.67 -1.36 18.07
CA LYS A 278 -4.98 -2.50 18.65
C LYS A 278 -4.73 -3.57 17.61
N THR A 279 -5.80 -4.01 16.93
CA THR A 279 -5.75 -5.05 15.90
C THR A 279 -5.50 -4.49 14.50
N ARG A 280 -5.58 -3.16 14.34
CA ARG A 280 -5.45 -2.43 13.06
C ARG A 280 -6.50 -2.85 12.03
N ALA A 281 -7.67 -3.28 12.50
CA ALA A 281 -8.80 -3.71 11.68
C ALA A 281 -9.85 -2.60 11.59
N MET A 282 -10.40 -2.41 10.39
CA MET A 282 -11.57 -1.56 10.15
C MET A 282 -12.67 -2.46 9.61
N ARG A 283 -13.73 -2.62 10.38
CA ARG A 283 -14.76 -3.63 10.09
C ARG A 283 -15.66 -3.18 8.94
N GLU A 284 -16.28 -2.02 9.13
CA GLU A 284 -17.24 -1.41 8.21
C GLU A 284 -16.54 -0.62 7.10
N ASN A 285 -17.29 -0.28 6.06
CA ASN A 285 -16.79 0.54 4.97
C ASN A 285 -16.80 2.03 5.38
N PRO A 286 -15.68 2.77 5.30
CA PRO A 286 -15.65 4.19 5.62
C PRO A 286 -16.48 5.08 4.66
N TYR A 287 -16.94 4.54 3.53
CA TYR A 287 -17.66 5.24 2.46
C TYR A 287 -19.16 4.90 2.36
N GLN A 288 -19.76 4.31 3.40
CA GLN A 288 -21.18 3.91 3.36
C GLN A 288 -22.13 5.07 2.98
N ASN A 289 -21.83 6.29 3.45
CA ASN A 289 -22.70 7.44 3.27
C ASN A 289 -22.39 8.28 2.01
N THR A 290 -21.29 7.97 1.30
CA THR A 290 -20.82 8.81 0.18
C THR A 290 -21.34 8.35 -1.19
N GLY A 291 -22.12 7.27 -1.24
CA GLY A 291 -22.75 6.77 -2.49
C GLY A 291 -21.77 6.21 -3.52
N MET A 292 -20.49 6.05 -3.17
CA MET A 292 -19.49 5.44 -4.03
C MET A 292 -19.67 3.92 -4.05
N VAL A 293 -19.60 3.32 -5.24
CA VAL A 293 -19.72 1.87 -5.40
C VAL A 293 -18.50 1.20 -4.75
N PRO A 294 -18.67 0.13 -3.95
CA PRO A 294 -17.56 -0.55 -3.28
C PRO A 294 -16.42 -1.02 -4.20
N GLU A 295 -16.70 -1.26 -5.47
CA GLU A 295 -15.74 -1.73 -6.48
C GLU A 295 -14.80 -0.61 -6.97
N ASP A 296 -15.27 0.63 -6.97
CA ASP A 296 -14.49 1.80 -7.42
C ASP A 296 -13.58 2.35 -6.30
N VAL A 297 -13.76 1.85 -5.07
CA VAL A 297 -13.05 2.32 -3.89
C VAL A 297 -11.91 1.37 -3.55
N GLY A 298 -10.70 1.90 -3.40
CA GLY A 298 -9.52 1.10 -3.00
C GLY A 298 -9.59 0.41 -1.62
N PHE A 299 -10.65 0.62 -0.83
CA PHE A 299 -10.92 -0.11 0.42
C PHE A 299 -12.41 0.00 0.81
N ALA A 300 -13.12 -1.12 0.79
CA ALA A 300 -14.55 -1.21 1.14
C ALA A 300 -14.83 -1.88 2.50
N GLY A 301 -13.86 -1.84 3.43
CA GLY A 301 -13.98 -2.48 4.75
C GLY A 301 -13.44 -3.92 4.79
N ASP A 302 -12.99 -4.35 5.96
CA ASP A 302 -12.44 -5.71 6.13
C ASP A 302 -13.56 -6.78 6.01
N ASN A 303 -14.81 -6.46 6.37
CA ASN A 303 -15.94 -7.40 6.23
C ASN A 303 -16.21 -7.79 4.77
N PHE A 304 -16.06 -6.83 3.84
CA PHE A 304 -16.28 -7.07 2.42
C PHE A 304 -15.28 -8.10 1.88
N VAL A 305 -14.00 -7.97 2.25
CA VAL A 305 -12.94 -8.88 1.78
C VAL A 305 -13.00 -10.24 2.49
N ARG A 306 -13.40 -10.30 3.76
CA ARG A 306 -13.41 -11.55 4.57
C ARG A 306 -14.24 -12.68 3.96
N TYR A 307 -15.39 -12.36 3.36
CA TYR A 307 -16.27 -13.35 2.74
C TYR A 307 -16.11 -13.44 1.22
N SER A 308 -15.09 -12.78 0.66
CA SER A 308 -14.75 -12.88 -0.77
C SER A 308 -13.82 -14.07 -1.03
N GLY A 309 -13.95 -14.70 -2.20
CA GLY A 309 -13.09 -15.80 -2.65
C GLY A 309 -13.50 -17.17 -2.11
N ASP A 310 -12.49 -17.99 -1.74
CA ASP A 310 -12.67 -19.41 -1.40
C ASP A 310 -13.35 -19.66 -0.06
N THR A 311 -13.56 -18.63 0.77
CA THR A 311 -14.28 -18.79 2.04
C THR A 311 -15.73 -19.23 1.82
N VAL A 312 -16.36 -18.77 0.75
CA VAL A 312 -17.72 -19.20 0.35
C VAL A 312 -17.72 -20.64 -0.13
N THR A 313 -16.75 -21.04 -0.96
CA THR A 313 -16.67 -22.41 -1.48
C THR A 313 -16.36 -23.40 -0.37
N MET A 314 -15.48 -23.04 0.56
CA MET A 314 -15.18 -23.82 1.76
C MET A 314 -16.42 -23.94 2.66
N ALA A 315 -17.15 -22.84 2.90
CA ALA A 315 -18.40 -22.89 3.67
C ALA A 315 -19.45 -23.80 3.02
N GLN A 316 -19.61 -23.74 1.69
CA GLN A 316 -20.50 -24.66 0.95
C GLN A 316 -20.07 -26.12 1.08
N THR A 317 -18.76 -26.42 0.99
CA THR A 317 -18.25 -27.78 1.22
C THR A 317 -18.48 -28.24 2.65
N GLN A 318 -18.38 -27.33 3.63
CA GLN A 318 -18.61 -27.63 5.04
C GLN A 318 -20.09 -27.93 5.33
N LEU A 319 -21.02 -27.16 4.73
CA LEU A 319 -22.44 -27.45 4.78
C LEU A 319 -22.75 -28.81 4.14
N PHE A 320 -22.15 -29.09 2.98
CA PHE A 320 -22.25 -30.40 2.33
C PHE A 320 -21.72 -31.52 3.22
N ALA A 321 -20.61 -31.30 3.93
CA ALA A 321 -20.05 -32.24 4.90
C ALA A 321 -21.06 -32.59 6.00
N TRP A 322 -21.68 -31.58 6.61
CA TRP A 322 -22.67 -31.76 7.66
C TRP A 322 -23.91 -32.51 7.16
N GLU A 323 -24.43 -32.13 5.98
CA GLU A 323 -25.55 -32.86 5.37
C GLU A 323 -25.20 -34.32 5.04
N ALA A 324 -23.99 -34.56 4.55
CA ALA A 324 -23.50 -35.89 4.22
C ALA A 324 -23.31 -36.75 5.48
N TYR A 325 -22.87 -36.13 6.58
CA TYR A 325 -22.75 -36.75 7.89
C TYR A 325 -24.12 -37.11 8.48
N ASP A 326 -25.10 -36.21 8.39
CA ASP A 326 -26.49 -36.46 8.81
C ASP A 326 -27.15 -37.59 7.99
N LYS A 327 -26.78 -37.71 6.71
CA LYS A 327 -27.19 -38.82 5.83
C LYS A 327 -26.46 -40.14 6.14
N GLY A 328 -25.48 -40.14 7.05
CA GLY A 328 -24.76 -41.34 7.50
C GLY A 328 -23.49 -41.66 6.72
N SER A 329 -23.00 -40.76 5.87
CA SER A 329 -21.66 -40.91 5.27
C SER A 329 -20.60 -40.29 6.17
N GLU A 330 -19.62 -41.07 6.59
CA GLU A 330 -18.51 -40.63 7.44
C GLU A 330 -17.48 -39.86 6.60
N VAL A 331 -17.78 -38.59 6.32
CA VAL A 331 -16.89 -37.65 5.65
C VAL A 331 -16.76 -36.38 6.49
N HIS A 332 -15.54 -35.90 6.65
CA HIS A 332 -15.26 -34.73 7.48
C HIS A 332 -14.27 -33.82 6.78
N LEU A 333 -14.53 -32.51 6.75
CA LEU A 333 -13.75 -31.54 5.98
C LEU A 333 -12.28 -31.52 6.41
N GLN A 334 -11.99 -31.57 7.72
CA GLN A 334 -10.61 -31.54 8.23
C GLN A 334 -9.93 -32.91 8.28
N ALA A 335 -10.70 -34.01 8.30
CA ALA A 335 -10.11 -35.35 8.43
C ALA A 335 -9.83 -35.95 7.04
N ASP A 336 -10.82 -35.87 6.15
CA ASP A 336 -10.78 -36.41 4.79
C ASP A 336 -11.08 -35.30 3.75
N PRO A 337 -10.26 -34.22 3.66
CA PRO A 337 -10.56 -33.05 2.84
C PRO A 337 -10.71 -33.39 1.35
N THR A 338 -9.80 -34.20 0.80
CA THR A 338 -9.77 -34.53 -0.63
C THR A 338 -10.91 -35.47 -1.02
N LYS A 339 -11.24 -36.46 -0.17
CA LYS A 339 -12.39 -37.34 -0.37
C LYS A 339 -13.69 -36.52 -0.38
N LEU A 340 -13.83 -35.60 0.56
CA LEU A 340 -15.00 -34.72 0.63
C LEU A 340 -15.08 -33.81 -0.59
N GLU A 341 -13.95 -33.27 -1.04
CA GLU A 341 -13.87 -32.39 -2.19
C GLU A 341 -14.26 -33.12 -3.49
N LEU A 342 -13.77 -34.34 -3.71
CA LEU A 342 -14.21 -35.21 -4.82
C LEU A 342 -15.71 -35.53 -4.75
N LEU A 343 -16.23 -35.82 -3.56
CA LEU A 343 -17.67 -36.02 -3.37
C LEU A 343 -18.47 -34.75 -3.68
N HIS A 344 -17.98 -33.59 -3.27
CA HIS A 344 -18.62 -32.31 -3.55
C HIS A 344 -18.58 -31.96 -5.03
N GLN A 345 -17.47 -32.23 -5.74
CA GLN A 345 -17.41 -32.10 -7.20
C GLN A 345 -18.43 -33.03 -7.88
N SER A 346 -18.49 -34.30 -7.45
CA SER A 346 -19.48 -35.25 -7.97
C SER A 346 -20.92 -34.80 -7.67
N PHE A 347 -21.14 -34.16 -6.53
CA PHE A 347 -22.42 -33.59 -6.14
C PHE A 347 -22.78 -32.38 -7.00
N LYS A 348 -21.82 -31.50 -7.33
CA LYS A 348 -22.05 -30.37 -8.26
C LYS A 348 -22.50 -30.85 -9.63
N VAL A 349 -21.83 -31.86 -10.21
CA VAL A 349 -22.23 -32.47 -11.48
C VAL A 349 -23.65 -33.02 -11.37
N LYS A 350 -23.93 -33.84 -10.35
CA LYS A 350 -25.27 -34.38 -10.10
C LYS A 350 -26.34 -33.30 -9.85
N LYS A 351 -25.96 -32.16 -9.29
CA LYS A 351 -26.85 -31.03 -9.02
C LYS A 351 -27.22 -30.30 -10.31
N GLU A 352 -26.29 -30.15 -11.25
CA GLU A 352 -26.62 -29.61 -12.58
C GLU A 352 -27.48 -30.60 -13.37
N ASP A 353 -27.15 -31.89 -13.38
CA ASP A 353 -28.01 -32.93 -13.98
C ASP A 353 -29.44 -32.92 -13.39
N PHE A 354 -29.55 -32.68 -12.08
CA PHE A 354 -30.84 -32.57 -11.40
C PHE A 354 -31.58 -31.29 -11.77
N LYS A 355 -30.89 -30.16 -11.93
CA LYS A 355 -31.50 -28.92 -12.41
C LYS A 355 -32.01 -29.07 -13.84
N ASP A 356 -31.27 -29.73 -14.71
CA ASP A 356 -31.69 -29.92 -16.11
C ASP A 356 -32.90 -30.83 -16.19
N LYS A 357 -32.93 -31.93 -15.43
CA LYS A 357 -34.15 -32.74 -15.25
C LYS A 357 -35.31 -31.93 -14.69
N GLN A 358 -35.06 -31.04 -13.73
CA GLN A 358 -36.11 -30.16 -13.23
C GLN A 358 -36.63 -29.22 -14.32
N LYS A 359 -35.75 -28.61 -15.12
CA LYS A 359 -36.14 -27.76 -16.26
C LYS A 359 -36.95 -28.56 -17.28
N GLU A 360 -36.50 -29.76 -17.66
CA GLU A 360 -37.23 -30.68 -18.55
C GLU A 360 -38.63 -30.99 -17.98
N THR A 361 -38.72 -31.39 -16.71
CA THR A 361 -40.03 -31.67 -16.09
C THR A 361 -40.94 -30.45 -15.99
N ILE A 362 -40.39 -29.24 -15.93
CA ILE A 362 -41.15 -27.99 -15.97
C ILE A 362 -41.61 -27.72 -17.42
N LEU A 363 -40.73 -27.89 -18.40
CA LEU A 363 -41.05 -27.76 -19.83
C LEU A 363 -42.14 -28.75 -20.25
N ASP A 364 -42.07 -30.01 -19.80
CA ASP A 364 -43.09 -31.03 -20.08
C ASP A 364 -44.47 -30.68 -19.48
N LYS A 365 -44.49 -30.03 -18.31
CA LYS A 365 -45.72 -29.69 -17.60
C LYS A 365 -46.38 -28.41 -18.11
N TYR A 366 -45.59 -27.43 -18.50
CA TYR A 366 -46.06 -26.09 -18.84
C TYR A 366 -45.98 -25.78 -20.34
N GLY A 367 -45.28 -26.60 -21.14
CA GLY A 367 -45.02 -26.35 -22.55
C GLY A 367 -44.08 -25.16 -22.77
N GLY A 368 -43.57 -24.99 -24.00
CA GLY A 368 -42.71 -23.85 -24.38
C GLY A 368 -41.36 -24.19 -25.02
N GLU A 369 -41.12 -25.46 -25.35
CA GLU A 369 -39.93 -25.90 -26.09
C GLU A 369 -39.78 -25.16 -27.43
N GLU A 370 -40.91 -24.88 -28.11
CA GLU A 370 -40.98 -24.11 -29.37
C GLU A 370 -40.46 -22.66 -29.28
N HIS A 371 -40.30 -22.11 -28.06
CA HIS A 371 -39.78 -20.76 -27.83
C HIS A 371 -38.31 -20.72 -27.41
N LEU A 372 -37.68 -21.87 -27.16
CA LEU A 372 -36.26 -21.98 -26.81
C LEU A 372 -35.38 -22.02 -28.06
N ASP A 373 -35.86 -22.67 -29.12
CA ASP A 373 -35.21 -22.65 -30.42
C ASP A 373 -35.44 -21.29 -31.08
N ALA A 374 -34.48 -20.37 -30.89
CA ALA A 374 -34.49 -19.11 -31.60
C ALA A 374 -34.48 -19.43 -33.11
N PRO A 375 -35.50 -19.00 -33.87
CA PRO A 375 -35.50 -19.23 -35.31
C PRO A 375 -34.28 -18.54 -35.94
N PRO A 376 -33.74 -19.09 -37.06
CA PRO A 376 -32.57 -18.53 -37.72
C PRO A 376 -32.71 -17.02 -37.90
N ARG A 377 -31.60 -16.29 -37.73
CA ARG A 377 -31.58 -14.82 -37.69
C ARG A 377 -32.28 -14.16 -38.89
N GLU A 378 -32.27 -14.83 -40.03
CA GLU A 378 -32.98 -14.48 -41.26
C GLU A 378 -34.51 -14.37 -41.08
N LEU A 379 -35.10 -15.30 -40.32
CA LEU A 379 -36.54 -15.31 -40.00
C LEU A 379 -36.89 -14.30 -38.89
N LEU A 380 -35.97 -13.99 -37.99
CA LEU A 380 -36.18 -13.01 -36.92
C LEU A 380 -36.23 -11.57 -37.43
N LEU A 381 -35.46 -11.24 -38.47
CA LEU A 381 -35.46 -9.89 -39.07
C LEU A 381 -36.46 -9.71 -40.22
N ALA A 382 -37.14 -10.78 -40.67
CA ALA A 382 -38.10 -10.76 -41.79
C ALA A 382 -37.61 -10.02 -43.05
N GLN A 383 -36.29 -9.90 -43.22
CA GLN A 383 -35.65 -9.31 -44.39
C GLN A 383 -35.19 -10.46 -45.28
N THR A 384 -35.87 -10.66 -46.41
CA THR A 384 -35.51 -11.66 -47.42
C THR A 384 -34.42 -11.16 -48.38
N GLU A 385 -33.84 -10.00 -48.11
CA GLU A 385 -32.91 -9.31 -49.00
C GLU A 385 -31.65 -8.93 -48.23
N ASP A 386 -30.53 -9.57 -48.58
CA ASP A 386 -29.20 -9.17 -48.12
C ASP A 386 -28.83 -7.84 -48.78
N TYR A 387 -28.81 -6.77 -47.99
CA TYR A 387 -28.43 -5.45 -48.49
C TYR A 387 -26.93 -5.40 -48.81
N VAL A 388 -26.60 -5.40 -50.11
CA VAL A 388 -25.23 -5.32 -50.62
C VAL A 388 -24.97 -3.94 -51.22
N GLU A 389 -24.11 -3.14 -50.56
CA GLU A 389 -23.67 -1.85 -51.10
C GLU A 389 -22.54 -2.07 -52.10
N TYR A 390 -22.70 -1.63 -53.34
CA TYR A 390 -21.63 -1.63 -54.34
C TYR A 390 -20.97 -0.24 -54.41
N SER A 391 -19.64 -0.21 -54.40
CA SER A 391 -18.87 0.98 -54.76
C SER A 391 -19.16 1.37 -56.23
N ARG A 392 -18.88 2.63 -56.59
CA ARG A 392 -18.99 3.12 -57.98
C ARG A 392 -18.21 2.30 -59.02
N HIS A 393 -17.24 1.49 -58.58
CA HIS A 393 -16.45 0.60 -59.42
C HIS A 393 -16.95 -0.85 -59.43
N GLY A 394 -18.12 -1.14 -58.82
CA GLY A 394 -18.74 -2.45 -58.79
C GLY A 394 -18.21 -3.40 -57.70
N ALA A 395 -17.27 -2.96 -56.86
CA ALA A 395 -16.79 -3.76 -55.72
C ALA A 395 -17.72 -3.59 -54.51
N VAL A 396 -18.11 -4.70 -53.87
CA VAL A 396 -18.98 -4.72 -52.69
C VAL A 396 -18.28 -4.09 -51.48
N LEU A 397 -18.91 -3.09 -50.86
CA LEU A 397 -18.41 -2.35 -49.68
C LEU A 397 -18.99 -2.89 -48.35
N LYS A 398 -20.28 -3.26 -48.33
CA LYS A 398 -20.98 -3.80 -47.16
C LYS A 398 -22.00 -4.84 -47.61
N GLY A 399 -22.24 -5.86 -46.77
CA GLY A 399 -23.27 -6.89 -47.00
C GLY A 399 -22.75 -8.29 -47.32
N GLN A 400 -21.45 -8.47 -47.60
CA GLN A 400 -20.88 -9.81 -47.65
C GLN A 400 -20.47 -10.27 -46.26
N GLU A 401 -21.00 -11.41 -45.83
CA GLU A 401 -20.46 -12.14 -44.68
C GLU A 401 -18.96 -12.34 -44.90
N LYS A 402 -18.15 -11.98 -43.89
CA LYS A 402 -16.69 -12.09 -43.99
C LYS A 402 -16.34 -13.56 -44.22
N ALA A 403 -15.85 -13.88 -45.41
CA ALA A 403 -15.31 -15.20 -45.69
C ALA A 403 -14.22 -15.55 -44.67
N VAL A 404 -14.30 -16.74 -44.07
CA VAL A 404 -13.28 -17.23 -43.14
C VAL A 404 -11.94 -17.21 -43.86
N ALA A 405 -10.96 -16.50 -43.29
CA ALA A 405 -9.65 -16.31 -43.91
C ALA A 405 -8.92 -17.66 -44.05
N ARG A 406 -8.72 -18.11 -45.30
CA ARG A 406 -7.85 -19.25 -45.61
C ARG A 406 -6.39 -18.80 -45.52
N SER A 407 -5.50 -19.64 -44.99
CA SER A 407 -4.08 -19.27 -44.93
C SER A 407 -3.43 -19.27 -46.32
N LYS A 408 -2.20 -18.72 -46.39
CA LYS A 408 -1.38 -18.61 -47.62
C LYS A 408 -1.02 -19.96 -48.25
N TYR A 409 -1.18 -21.05 -47.51
CA TYR A 409 -0.85 -22.41 -47.94
C TYR A 409 -2.13 -23.14 -48.36
N GLU A 410 -2.01 -24.07 -49.31
CA GLU A 410 -3.14 -24.92 -49.71
C GLU A 410 -3.56 -25.81 -48.54
N GLU A 411 -4.62 -25.39 -47.85
CA GLU A 411 -5.25 -26.17 -46.77
C GLU A 411 -6.09 -27.32 -47.38
N ASP A 412 -6.21 -28.41 -46.64
CA ASP A 412 -7.07 -29.56 -46.99
C ASP A 412 -6.73 -30.31 -48.30
N VAL A 413 -5.46 -30.29 -48.74
CA VAL A 413 -5.01 -31.13 -49.86
C VAL A 413 -4.83 -32.59 -49.42
N LEU A 414 -5.84 -33.41 -49.73
CA LEU A 414 -5.87 -34.85 -49.45
C LEU A 414 -5.12 -35.59 -50.58
N ILE A 415 -3.91 -36.03 -50.28
CA ILE A 415 -3.05 -36.75 -51.24
C ILE A 415 -3.45 -38.23 -51.25
N GLN A 416 -3.60 -38.84 -52.43
CA GLN A 416 -3.74 -40.30 -52.64
C GLN A 416 -4.75 -41.02 -51.70
N ASN A 417 -5.98 -40.47 -51.60
CA ASN A 417 -7.13 -41.02 -50.88
C ASN A 417 -6.98 -41.15 -49.34
N HIS A 418 -6.08 -40.38 -48.72
CA HIS A 418 -6.07 -40.22 -47.26
C HIS A 418 -7.20 -39.29 -46.81
N ALA A 419 -7.79 -39.55 -45.64
CA ALA A 419 -8.84 -38.71 -45.04
C ALA A 419 -8.28 -37.55 -44.19
N CYS A 420 -6.96 -37.50 -44.01
CA CYS A 420 -6.26 -36.47 -43.24
C CYS A 420 -5.06 -35.95 -44.02
N ILE A 421 -4.67 -34.71 -43.77
CA ILE A 421 -3.54 -34.03 -44.43
C ILE A 421 -2.21 -34.64 -43.96
N TRP A 422 -1.19 -34.60 -44.82
CA TRP A 422 0.18 -34.98 -44.45
C TRP A 422 0.72 -34.07 -43.33
N GLY A 423 1.23 -34.67 -42.26
CA GLY A 423 1.66 -33.94 -41.05
C GLY A 423 0.61 -33.91 -39.93
N SER A 424 -0.57 -34.49 -40.17
CA SER A 424 -1.59 -34.71 -39.13
C SER A 424 -1.18 -35.73 -38.04
N TYR A 425 -0.08 -36.46 -38.27
CA TYR A 425 0.50 -37.41 -37.33
C TYR A 425 2.02 -37.22 -37.25
N TRP A 426 2.58 -37.33 -36.05
CA TRP A 426 4.02 -37.17 -35.79
C TRP A 426 4.49 -38.25 -34.83
N ARG A 427 5.62 -38.90 -35.14
CA ARG A 427 6.26 -39.88 -34.26
C ARG A 427 7.75 -40.01 -34.59
N GLU A 428 8.60 -40.02 -33.55
CA GLU A 428 10.05 -40.28 -33.62
C GLU A 428 10.78 -39.46 -34.71
N GLY A 429 10.43 -38.17 -34.83
CA GLY A 429 11.07 -37.24 -35.78
C GLY A 429 10.56 -37.29 -37.22
N CYS A 430 9.58 -38.16 -37.52
CA CYS A 430 8.95 -38.26 -38.83
C CYS A 430 7.48 -37.80 -38.79
N TRP A 431 7.06 -37.12 -39.85
CA TRP A 431 5.67 -36.71 -40.07
C TRP A 431 4.93 -37.75 -40.90
N GLY A 432 3.63 -37.93 -40.65
CA GLY A 432 2.80 -38.92 -41.31
C GLY A 432 1.33 -38.53 -41.39
N PHE A 433 0.50 -39.47 -41.84
CA PHE A 433 -0.96 -39.32 -41.93
C PHE A 433 -1.67 -39.92 -40.72
N LYS A 434 -2.61 -39.19 -40.10
CA LYS A 434 -3.40 -39.67 -38.95
C LYS A 434 -4.33 -40.85 -39.27
N CYS A 435 -4.89 -40.89 -40.48
CA CYS A 435 -5.83 -41.95 -40.87
C CYS A 435 -5.20 -43.35 -40.98
N CYS A 436 -3.91 -43.43 -41.31
CA CYS A 436 -3.24 -44.69 -41.66
C CYS A 436 -1.90 -44.89 -40.89
N HIS A 437 -1.46 -43.90 -40.09
CA HIS A 437 -0.13 -43.83 -39.42
C HIS A 437 1.08 -44.07 -40.34
N SER A 438 0.89 -43.94 -41.66
CA SER A 438 1.96 -44.05 -42.64
C SER A 438 2.86 -42.82 -42.57
N MET A 439 4.17 -43.07 -42.49
CA MET A 439 5.21 -42.04 -42.49
C MET A 439 5.78 -41.79 -43.90
N VAL A 440 5.06 -42.19 -44.97
CA VAL A 440 5.48 -41.98 -46.38
C VAL A 440 4.47 -41.10 -47.13
N LYS A 441 4.92 -39.94 -47.62
CA LYS A 441 4.07 -38.84 -48.15
C LYS A 441 3.20 -39.20 -49.36
N GLN A 442 3.64 -40.14 -50.18
CA GLN A 442 2.93 -40.55 -51.39
C GLN A 442 2.37 -41.99 -51.31
N SER A 443 2.24 -42.53 -50.10
CA SER A 443 1.59 -43.83 -49.91
C SER A 443 0.08 -43.72 -50.13
N TYR A 444 -0.57 -44.77 -50.62
CA TYR A 444 -2.03 -44.90 -50.60
C TYR A 444 -2.50 -45.23 -49.18
N CYS A 445 -3.68 -44.73 -48.78
CA CYS A 445 -4.18 -45.03 -47.43
C CYS A 445 -4.57 -46.51 -47.29
N THR A 446 -3.99 -47.17 -46.30
CA THR A 446 -4.23 -48.57 -45.92
C THR A 446 -5.38 -48.73 -44.90
N GLY A 447 -6.13 -47.67 -44.62
CA GLY A 447 -7.13 -47.57 -43.55
C GLY A 447 -6.62 -47.99 -42.17
N GLU A 448 -7.53 -48.50 -41.34
CA GLU A 448 -7.25 -49.04 -40.01
C GLU A 448 -6.29 -50.25 -40.01
N ALA A 449 -6.10 -50.90 -41.17
CA ALA A 449 -5.17 -52.02 -41.29
C ALA A 449 -3.71 -51.58 -41.12
N GLY A 450 -3.35 -50.35 -41.51
CA GLY A 450 -2.02 -49.78 -41.31
C GLY A 450 -1.68 -49.53 -39.83
N ILE A 451 -2.69 -49.20 -39.02
CA ILE A 451 -2.53 -49.00 -37.57
C ILE A 451 -2.25 -50.34 -36.89
N LYS A 452 -2.99 -51.39 -37.28
CA LYS A 452 -2.85 -52.74 -36.70
C LYS A 452 -1.49 -53.39 -37.04
N THR A 453 -0.96 -53.18 -38.24
CA THR A 453 0.37 -53.72 -38.62
C THR A 453 1.50 -52.99 -37.90
N MET A 454 1.43 -51.67 -37.73
CA MET A 454 2.40 -50.87 -36.96
C MET A 454 2.46 -51.29 -35.48
N VAL A 455 1.32 -51.58 -34.85
CA VAL A 455 1.27 -52.10 -33.46
C VAL A 455 1.88 -53.49 -33.35
N SER A 456 1.67 -54.34 -34.36
CA SER A 456 2.23 -55.69 -34.40
C SER A 456 3.76 -55.71 -34.57
N ILE A 457 4.30 -54.77 -35.35
CA ILE A 457 5.76 -54.58 -35.51
C ILE A 457 6.40 -54.10 -34.19
N LEU A 458 5.69 -53.27 -33.41
CA LEU A 458 6.16 -52.80 -32.10
C LEU A 458 6.34 -53.94 -31.08
N LEU A 459 5.48 -54.95 -31.14
CA LEU A 459 5.53 -56.11 -30.24
C LEU A 459 6.76 -57.00 -30.49
N ILE A 460 7.26 -57.03 -31.74
CA ILE A 460 8.41 -57.85 -32.13
C ILE A 460 9.74 -57.20 -31.69
N ILE A 461 9.78 -55.87 -31.57
CA ILE A 461 11.00 -55.11 -31.20
C ILE A 461 11.29 -55.17 -29.69
N ILE A 462 10.27 -55.44 -28.85
CA ILE A 462 10.41 -55.39 -27.39
C ILE A 462 10.97 -56.70 -26.79
N PHE A 463 11.03 -57.81 -27.55
CA PHE A 463 11.28 -59.16 -26.98
C PHE A 463 12.67 -59.79 -27.21
N SER A 464 13.73 -59.02 -27.48
CA SER A 464 15.12 -59.55 -27.50
C SER A 464 16.20 -58.52 -27.15
N PRO A 465 17.14 -58.84 -26.22
CA PRO A 465 18.49 -58.23 -26.18
C PRO A 465 19.62 -59.29 -26.01
N PRO A 466 20.91 -58.91 -26.00
CA PRO A 466 21.71 -58.19 -26.99
C PRO A 466 22.96 -59.00 -27.46
N ASP A 467 23.68 -58.61 -28.53
CA ASP A 467 25.14 -58.80 -28.63
C ASP A 467 25.81 -58.08 -29.84
N GLU A 468 27.13 -57.97 -29.72
CA GLU A 468 28.09 -57.02 -30.27
C GLU A 468 28.48 -57.12 -31.78
N MET A 469 28.90 -55.95 -32.31
CA MET A 469 30.10 -55.68 -33.13
C MET A 469 30.17 -55.89 -34.68
N ILE A 470 30.59 -54.78 -35.35
CA ILE A 470 31.61 -54.63 -36.43
C ILE A 470 31.17 -54.40 -37.91
N ASP A 471 31.62 -53.24 -38.40
CA ASP A 471 32.05 -52.75 -39.73
C ASP A 471 31.12 -52.56 -40.95
N GLY A 472 31.27 -51.39 -41.61
CA GLY A 472 31.10 -51.30 -43.07
C GLY A 472 30.65 -49.99 -43.74
N GLU A 473 31.46 -48.92 -43.68
CA GLU A 473 31.75 -47.93 -44.76
C GLU A 473 30.74 -46.87 -45.31
N LYS A 474 31.19 -45.60 -45.17
CA LYS A 474 31.28 -44.49 -46.18
C LYS A 474 29.96 -43.87 -46.72
N LEU A 475 29.68 -42.56 -46.62
CA LEU A 475 30.44 -41.41 -47.16
C LEU A 475 29.82 -40.04 -46.75
N LYS A 476 30.69 -39.03 -46.59
CA LYS A 476 30.50 -37.57 -46.74
C LYS A 476 29.64 -36.82 -45.70
N GLU A 477 30.30 -36.02 -44.87
CA GLU A 477 30.47 -34.60 -45.18
C GLU A 477 31.61 -33.93 -44.41
N LYS A 478 32.33 -33.06 -45.13
CA LYS A 478 33.47 -32.27 -44.69
C LYS A 478 32.95 -30.90 -44.22
N LYS A 479 33.43 -30.42 -43.06
CA LYS A 479 34.21 -29.17 -42.93
C LYS A 479 34.47 -28.83 -41.45
N LYS A 480 35.71 -29.07 -41.02
CA LYS A 480 36.29 -28.49 -39.80
C LYS A 480 37.05 -27.20 -40.16
N LYS A 481 36.90 -26.23 -39.26
CA LYS A 481 37.73 -25.05 -38.96
C LYS A 481 39.17 -25.08 -39.52
N LYS A 482 39.65 -23.95 -40.04
CA LYS A 482 41.06 -23.55 -39.94
C LYS A 482 41.22 -22.06 -39.60
N LYS A 483 42.17 -21.86 -38.70
CA LYS A 483 42.62 -20.65 -38.02
C LYS A 483 43.17 -19.56 -38.97
N LYS A 484 42.85 -18.33 -38.57
CA LYS A 484 43.66 -17.09 -38.51
C LYS A 484 45.18 -17.33 -38.47
N GLN A 485 45.94 -16.68 -39.36
CA GLN A 485 47.12 -15.83 -39.07
C GLN A 485 47.94 -15.48 -40.34
N LYS A 486 48.14 -14.18 -40.60
CA LYS A 486 49.34 -13.54 -41.17
C LYS A 486 49.20 -12.01 -40.98
N LYS A 487 49.94 -11.42 -40.06
CA LYS A 487 51.22 -10.68 -40.24
C LYS A 487 51.09 -9.32 -40.96
N LYS A 488 51.29 -8.23 -40.21
CA LYS A 488 52.17 -7.11 -40.58
C LYS A 488 53.08 -6.78 -39.39
N LYS A 489 54.33 -6.46 -39.72
CA LYS A 489 55.52 -6.36 -38.85
C LYS A 489 55.94 -4.89 -38.67
N HIS A 490 56.51 -4.62 -37.49
CA HIS A 490 57.67 -3.78 -37.11
C HIS A 490 57.81 -2.28 -37.40
N GLY A 491 58.20 -1.57 -36.32
CA GLY A 491 59.37 -0.70 -36.17
C GLY A 491 59.55 -0.40 -34.66
N SER A 492 60.45 -1.11 -33.94
CA SER A 492 61.82 -0.69 -33.54
C SER A 492 61.79 0.33 -32.38
N ASP A 493 62.55 0.24 -31.28
CA ASP A 493 63.79 -0.45 -30.93
C ASP A 493 63.97 -0.23 -29.41
N SER A 494 64.54 -1.19 -28.68
CA SER A 494 65.50 -0.94 -27.58
C SER A 494 65.74 -2.22 -26.78
N SER A 495 67.00 -2.61 -26.81
CA SER A 495 67.62 -3.79 -26.22
C SER A 495 67.80 -3.63 -24.71
N ASP A 496 67.22 -4.51 -23.88
CA ASP A 496 67.80 -4.78 -22.56
C ASP A 496 67.50 -6.21 -22.05
N SER A 497 68.60 -6.95 -21.85
CA SER A 497 68.89 -8.07 -20.93
C SER A 497 67.86 -9.17 -20.63
N GLU A 498 68.14 -10.41 -21.10
CA GLU A 498 67.44 -11.66 -20.74
C GLU A 498 67.43 -11.97 -19.23
N GLU A 499 68.32 -11.34 -18.45
CA GLU A 499 68.38 -11.46 -16.99
C GLU A 499 67.17 -10.82 -16.27
N ASP A 500 66.52 -9.82 -16.87
CA ASP A 500 65.40 -9.12 -16.22
C ASP A 500 64.05 -9.85 -16.39
N GLU A 501 63.90 -10.63 -17.46
CA GLU A 501 62.74 -11.53 -17.64
C GLU A 501 62.77 -12.71 -16.66
N GLU A 502 63.95 -13.23 -16.33
CA GLU A 502 64.09 -14.28 -15.30
C GLU A 502 63.77 -13.74 -13.90
N LYS A 503 64.22 -12.52 -13.57
CA LYS A 503 63.90 -11.87 -12.29
C LYS A 503 62.40 -11.59 -12.16
N LYS A 504 61.72 -11.13 -13.20
CA LYS A 504 60.24 -10.94 -13.20
C LYS A 504 59.51 -12.25 -12.96
N LYS A 505 59.92 -13.34 -13.63
CA LYS A 505 59.33 -14.68 -13.41
C LYS A 505 59.53 -15.19 -11.99
N GLN A 506 60.71 -14.97 -11.41
CA GLN A 506 60.99 -15.35 -10.02
C GLN A 506 60.14 -14.55 -9.03
N LYS A 507 59.96 -13.25 -9.25
CA LYS A 507 59.11 -12.41 -8.41
C LYS A 507 57.62 -12.73 -8.57
N LEU A 508 57.16 -13.00 -9.79
CA LEU A 508 55.80 -13.49 -10.06
C LEU A 508 55.53 -14.82 -9.34
N ASN A 509 56.47 -15.77 -9.38
CA ASN A 509 56.33 -17.05 -8.65
C ASN A 509 56.30 -16.83 -7.13
N LYS A 510 57.08 -15.87 -6.61
CA LYS A 510 57.05 -15.48 -5.20
C LYS A 510 55.70 -14.84 -4.82
N ALA A 511 55.14 -13.99 -5.69
CA ALA A 511 53.82 -13.39 -5.52
C ALA A 511 52.70 -14.43 -5.58
N LEU A 512 52.79 -15.42 -6.49
CA LEU A 512 51.85 -16.53 -6.56
C LEU A 512 51.88 -17.38 -5.28
N ALA A 513 53.07 -17.70 -4.75
CA ALA A 513 53.20 -18.45 -3.50
C ALA A 513 52.66 -17.65 -2.29
N ALA A 514 52.88 -16.33 -2.26
CA ALA A 514 52.32 -15.46 -1.22
C ALA A 514 50.78 -15.41 -1.28
N GLU A 515 50.20 -15.35 -2.48
CA GLU A 515 48.74 -15.35 -2.63
C GLU A 515 48.10 -16.71 -2.26
N ASP A 516 48.78 -17.85 -2.51
CA ASP A 516 48.32 -19.16 -2.00
C ASP A 516 48.29 -19.20 -0.48
N MET A 517 49.33 -18.68 0.17
CA MET A 517 49.40 -18.64 1.62
C MET A 517 48.31 -17.73 2.19
N ARG A 518 48.02 -16.61 1.52
CA ARG A 518 46.93 -15.70 1.88
C ARG A 518 45.57 -16.38 1.73
N LEU A 519 45.30 -17.07 0.62
CA LEU A 519 44.05 -17.80 0.40
C LEU A 519 43.84 -18.90 1.46
N LYS A 520 44.88 -19.65 1.80
CA LYS A 520 44.83 -20.65 2.89
C LYS A 520 44.53 -20.02 4.25
N GLN A 521 45.18 -18.89 4.57
CA GLN A 521 44.89 -18.14 5.81
C GLN A 521 43.45 -17.62 5.84
N VAL A 522 42.92 -17.13 4.71
CA VAL A 522 41.52 -16.70 4.61
C VAL A 522 40.57 -17.87 4.81
N GLU A 523 40.86 -19.02 4.20
CA GLU A 523 40.05 -20.23 4.36
C GLU A 523 40.06 -20.75 5.81
N GLU A 524 41.22 -20.74 6.47
CA GLU A 524 41.35 -21.07 7.89
C GLU A 524 40.59 -20.07 8.78
N MET A 525 40.63 -18.77 8.45
CA MET A 525 39.88 -17.72 9.16
C MET A 525 38.37 -17.84 8.94
N MET A 526 37.93 -18.26 7.75
CA MET A 526 36.52 -18.50 7.43
C MET A 526 35.95 -19.72 8.17
N LYS A 527 36.77 -20.73 8.48
CA LYS A 527 36.39 -21.89 9.30
C LYS A 527 36.16 -21.55 10.78
N VAL A 528 36.65 -20.41 11.26
CA VAL A 528 36.45 -19.94 12.65
C VAL A 528 35.20 -19.04 12.73
N ASP A 529 34.36 -19.26 13.75
CA ASP A 529 33.16 -18.47 14.04
C ASP A 529 33.46 -16.97 14.08
N GLU A 530 32.58 -16.16 13.49
CA GLU A 530 32.75 -14.71 13.30
C GLU A 530 33.09 -13.95 14.60
N ARG A 531 32.52 -14.36 15.74
CA ARG A 531 32.76 -13.73 17.05
C ARG A 531 34.15 -14.00 17.64
N LYS A 532 34.86 -15.03 17.16
CA LYS A 532 36.19 -15.42 17.63
C LYS A 532 37.30 -14.97 16.69
N ARG A 533 36.97 -14.37 15.54
CA ARG A 533 37.95 -13.80 14.61
C ARG A 533 38.61 -12.57 15.24
N LYS A 534 39.94 -12.56 15.29
CA LYS A 534 40.71 -11.41 15.82
C LYS A 534 40.54 -10.21 14.89
N TYR A 535 40.23 -9.04 15.46
CA TYR A 535 40.07 -7.79 14.71
C TYR A 535 41.43 -7.29 14.22
N ASN A 536 41.62 -7.20 12.90
CA ASN A 536 42.93 -6.97 12.29
C ASN A 536 43.13 -5.47 11.99
N SER A 537 43.24 -4.65 13.05
CA SER A 537 43.31 -3.18 12.95
C SER A 537 44.72 -2.59 12.79
N LEU A 538 45.77 -3.41 12.81
CA LEU A 538 47.17 -2.95 12.78
C LEU A 538 47.91 -3.33 11.50
N GLN A 539 47.22 -3.85 10.48
CA GLN A 539 47.87 -4.24 9.24
C GLN A 539 48.05 -3.00 8.34
N GLU A 540 49.30 -2.58 8.14
CA GLU A 540 49.63 -1.49 7.24
C GLU A 540 49.25 -1.87 5.79
N ILE A 541 48.38 -1.08 5.17
CA ILE A 541 47.90 -1.30 3.80
C ILE A 541 48.95 -0.73 2.85
N LYS A 542 49.71 -1.60 2.20
CA LYS A 542 50.65 -1.24 1.12
C LYS A 542 49.96 -1.38 -0.23
N GLU A 543 50.22 -0.46 -1.16
CA GLU A 543 49.73 -0.56 -2.54
C GLU A 543 50.27 -1.85 -3.22
N PRO A 544 49.40 -2.70 -3.80
CA PRO A 544 49.83 -3.94 -4.44
C PRO A 544 50.77 -3.69 -5.62
N THR A 545 51.83 -4.49 -5.72
CA THR A 545 52.75 -4.45 -6.86
C THR A 545 52.11 -5.05 -8.11
N GLU A 546 52.60 -4.69 -9.30
CA GLU A 546 52.06 -5.18 -10.58
C GLU A 546 52.06 -6.72 -10.67
N GLU A 547 53.09 -7.37 -10.14
CA GLU A 547 53.25 -8.83 -10.10
C GLU A 547 52.26 -9.49 -9.12
N GLU A 548 51.92 -8.83 -8.00
CA GLU A 548 50.90 -9.28 -7.05
C GLU A 548 49.49 -9.12 -7.64
N MET A 549 49.24 -8.04 -8.39
CA MET A 549 47.99 -7.87 -9.13
C MET A 549 47.82 -8.92 -10.23
N GLU A 550 48.90 -9.28 -10.93
CA GLU A 550 48.88 -10.34 -11.93
C GLU A 550 48.67 -11.72 -11.30
N ALA A 551 49.35 -12.02 -10.19
CA ALA A 551 49.13 -13.25 -9.41
C ALA A 551 47.68 -13.37 -8.92
N PHE A 552 47.11 -12.27 -8.42
CA PHE A 552 45.70 -12.21 -8.01
C PHE A 552 44.75 -12.43 -9.20
N ARG A 553 45.01 -11.81 -10.35
CA ARG A 553 44.20 -12.00 -11.58
C ARG A 553 44.27 -13.43 -12.10
N MET A 554 45.40 -14.11 -11.97
CA MET A 554 45.60 -15.51 -12.38
C MET A 554 44.89 -16.51 -11.47
N LYS A 555 44.78 -16.21 -10.17
CA LYS A 555 44.14 -17.10 -9.18
C LYS A 555 42.70 -16.78 -8.85
N ARG A 556 42.21 -15.60 -9.23
CA ARG A 556 40.81 -15.23 -9.06
C ARG A 556 39.92 -16.23 -9.80
N SER A 557 39.19 -17.04 -9.04
CA SER A 557 38.10 -17.86 -9.58
C SER A 557 37.06 -16.96 -10.23
N ARG A 558 36.61 -17.35 -11.42
CA ARG A 558 35.47 -16.70 -12.10
C ARG A 558 34.23 -17.51 -11.76
N GLU A 559 33.49 -17.08 -10.75
CA GLU A 559 32.24 -17.73 -10.33
C GLU A 559 31.16 -17.71 -11.43
N ASP A 560 31.30 -16.82 -12.42
CA ASP A 560 30.39 -16.65 -13.55
C ASP A 560 30.71 -17.55 -14.78
N ASP A 561 31.71 -18.45 -14.71
CA ASP A 561 32.04 -19.38 -15.81
C ASP A 561 31.42 -20.78 -15.58
N PRO A 562 30.33 -21.14 -16.29
CA PRO A 562 29.65 -22.43 -16.10
C PRO A 562 30.50 -23.65 -16.51
N MET A 563 31.63 -23.45 -17.23
CA MET A 563 32.58 -24.53 -17.55
C MET A 563 33.59 -24.80 -16.44
N ALA A 564 33.75 -23.92 -15.44
CA ALA A 564 34.73 -24.11 -14.35
C ALA A 564 34.43 -25.38 -13.53
N ASN A 565 33.14 -25.64 -13.24
CA ASN A 565 32.69 -26.82 -12.50
C ASN A 565 32.97 -28.15 -13.22
N PHE A 566 33.16 -28.13 -14.55
CA PHE A 566 33.46 -29.34 -15.33
C PHE A 566 34.96 -29.66 -15.41
N LEU A 567 35.84 -28.69 -15.15
CA LEU A 567 37.30 -28.90 -15.21
C LEU A 567 37.86 -29.52 -13.92
N GLU A 568 37.19 -29.33 -12.78
CA GLU A 568 37.61 -29.92 -11.50
C GLU A 568 37.29 -31.43 -11.38
N LEU A 569 36.37 -31.96 -12.18
CA LEU A 569 35.99 -33.38 -12.19
C LEU A 569 36.95 -34.28 -13.00
N GLY A 570 38.03 -33.72 -13.54
CA GLY A 570 38.98 -34.41 -14.43
C GLY A 570 40.41 -34.59 -13.89
N GLN A 571 40.65 -34.38 -12.58
CA GLN A 571 41.93 -34.68 -11.94
C GLN A 571 41.82 -35.80 -10.91
#